data_AF-A0A543D3G8-F1
#
_entry.id   AF-A0A543D3G8-F1
#
_cell.length_a   1.000
_cell.length_b   1.000
_cell.length_c   1.000
_cell.angle_alpha   90.00
_cell.angle_beta   90.00
_cell.angle_gamma   90.00
#
_symmetry.space_group_name_H-M   'P 1'
#
loop_
_entity.id
_entity.type
_entity.pdbx_description
1 polymer ?
#
loop_
_entity_poly.entity_id
_entity_poly.type
_entity_poly.pdbx_seq_one_letter_code
_entity_poly.pdbx_strand_id
1 'polypeptide(L)'
;MTLEPFYRPLDGPDGARFHATSSTTGPWFADAQHVGPPSALLARALERLPGRPGAQLARLTVEVLGPVPAGEVRVSASVERPGRAIELLAAEMTAGGRAVLRARAWRLTSGDTAAVALGTAEPLAPPSQGVLHERPEGWLPGFLDALEWRWLSGGLDDPGPSTAWLRQRVPLVEGEDPTPTQRLAVAADCANGVAAPLDVREWLFVNTELTVHLHRAPVGEWMGVRAATVVGPTGLGTVSGQLHDAQGHTGHSTQALIVRPR
;
A
#
# COMPACT_ATOMS: atom_id res chain seq x y z
N MET A 1 -2.67 17.66 -15.94
CA MET A 1 -3.87 16.95 -15.43
C MET A 1 -4.07 17.38 -13.99
N THR A 2 -5.28 17.73 -13.57
CA THR A 2 -5.55 18.05 -12.16
C THR A 2 -5.64 16.73 -11.38
N LEU A 3 -4.87 16.59 -10.30
CA LEU A 3 -4.92 15.40 -9.46
C LEU A 3 -6.24 15.37 -8.66
N GLU A 4 -6.94 14.25 -8.72
CA GLU A 4 -8.20 14.01 -8.03
C GLU A 4 -7.98 13.10 -6.80
N PRO A 5 -8.86 13.11 -5.78
CA PRO A 5 -8.88 12.07 -4.74
C PRO A 5 -8.86 10.68 -5.36
N PHE A 6 -8.26 9.67 -4.72
CA PHE A 6 -8.27 8.31 -5.29
C PHE A 6 -9.70 7.79 -5.48
N TYR A 7 -10.59 8.06 -4.52
CA TYR A 7 -11.98 7.62 -4.55
C TYR A 7 -12.96 8.76 -4.26
N ARG A 8 -14.04 8.83 -5.05
CA ARG A 8 -15.24 9.61 -4.72
C ARG A 8 -16.30 8.69 -4.09
N PRO A 9 -16.82 8.99 -2.90
CA PRO A 9 -17.90 8.20 -2.32
C PRO A 9 -19.19 8.39 -3.14
N LEU A 10 -19.89 7.29 -3.44
CA LEU A 10 -21.14 7.31 -4.21
C LEU A 10 -22.39 7.29 -3.32
N ASP A 11 -22.24 6.84 -2.07
CA ASP A 11 -23.35 6.70 -1.10
C ASP A 11 -23.13 7.59 0.14
N GLY A 12 -22.39 8.69 -0.01
CA GLY A 12 -21.99 9.55 1.10
C GLY A 12 -20.80 9.02 1.92
N PRO A 13 -20.40 9.72 3.00
CA PRO A 13 -19.13 9.50 3.71
C PRO A 13 -19.05 8.13 4.42
N ASP A 14 -20.19 7.55 4.79
CA ASP A 14 -20.29 6.21 5.41
C ASP A 14 -20.69 5.12 4.40
N GLY A 15 -20.75 5.49 3.13
CA GLY A 15 -21.05 4.61 2.02
C GLY A 15 -20.03 3.48 1.83
N ALA A 16 -20.51 2.41 1.21
CA ALA A 16 -19.69 1.27 0.80
C ALA A 16 -19.29 1.32 -0.69
N ARG A 17 -19.89 2.22 -1.48
CA ARG A 17 -19.63 2.37 -2.91
C ARG A 17 -18.77 3.59 -3.20
N PHE A 18 -17.83 3.40 -4.10
CA PHE A 18 -16.84 4.40 -4.47
C PHE A 18 -16.62 4.40 -5.98
N HIS A 19 -16.33 5.57 -6.54
CA HIS A 19 -15.82 5.70 -7.89
C HIS A 19 -14.32 5.94 -7.84
N ALA A 20 -13.53 5.01 -8.38
CA ALA A 20 -12.10 5.15 -8.55
C ALA A 20 -11.79 6.16 -9.65
N THR A 21 -11.04 7.21 -9.30
CA THR A 21 -10.67 8.27 -10.26
C THR A 21 -9.44 7.88 -11.07
N SER A 22 -9.10 8.72 -12.05
CA SER A 22 -7.89 8.56 -12.87
C SER A 22 -6.59 8.51 -12.05
N SER A 23 -6.57 9.11 -10.85
CA SER A 23 -5.44 9.06 -9.91
C SER A 23 -5.10 7.64 -9.45
N THR A 24 -6.03 6.68 -9.54
CA THR A 24 -5.75 5.29 -9.15
C THR A 24 -5.01 4.48 -10.21
N THR A 25 -4.93 4.98 -11.46
CA THR A 25 -4.39 4.24 -12.61
C THR A 25 -2.95 3.81 -12.39
N GLY A 26 -2.69 2.51 -12.49
CA GLY A 26 -1.36 1.95 -12.29
C GLY A 26 -0.49 2.00 -13.56
N PRO A 27 0.81 1.70 -13.44
CA PRO A 27 1.74 1.73 -14.57
C PRO A 27 1.58 0.53 -15.53
N TRP A 28 0.88 -0.53 -15.08
CA TRP A 28 0.82 -1.81 -15.80
C TRP A 28 -0.25 -1.86 -16.90
N PHE A 29 -1.46 -1.37 -16.57
CA PHE A 29 -2.64 -1.42 -17.42
C PHE A 29 -3.42 -0.11 -17.25
N ALA A 30 -3.77 0.53 -18.36
CA ALA A 30 -4.43 1.84 -18.35
C ALA A 30 -5.88 1.80 -17.82
N ASP A 31 -6.51 0.62 -17.85
CA ASP A 31 -7.87 0.36 -17.38
C ASP A 31 -7.91 -0.27 -15.97
N ALA A 32 -6.75 -0.44 -15.32
CA ALA A 32 -6.65 -1.01 -13.99
C ALA A 32 -6.02 -0.03 -12.98
N GLN A 33 -6.47 -0.16 -11.74
CA GLN A 33 -5.90 0.55 -10.61
C GLN A 33 -4.53 -0.06 -10.23
N HIS A 34 -3.62 0.79 -9.76
CA HIS A 34 -2.54 0.34 -8.87
C HIS A 34 -3.15 -0.29 -7.62
N VAL A 35 -2.50 -1.27 -7.00
CA VAL A 35 -3.08 -2.02 -5.86
C VAL A 35 -2.95 -1.27 -4.53
N GLY A 36 -2.05 -0.28 -4.43
CA GLY A 36 -1.89 0.61 -3.28
C GLY A 36 -3.18 1.31 -2.83
N PRO A 37 -3.84 2.15 -3.66
CA PRO A 37 -5.09 2.81 -3.29
C PRO A 37 -6.21 1.85 -2.84
N PRO A 38 -6.51 0.73 -3.54
CA PRO A 38 -7.55 -0.17 -3.11
C PRO A 38 -7.16 -0.96 -1.84
N SER A 39 -5.87 -1.25 -1.62
CA SER A 39 -5.37 -1.80 -0.36
C SER A 39 -5.61 -0.84 0.81
N ALA A 40 -5.38 0.46 0.60
CA ALA A 40 -5.68 1.48 1.59
C ALA A 40 -7.19 1.66 1.83
N LEU A 41 -8.02 1.51 0.80
CA LEU A 41 -9.48 1.55 0.95
C LEU A 41 -10.01 0.34 1.76
N LEU A 42 -9.42 -0.84 1.59
CA LEU A 42 -9.68 -2.01 2.44
C LEU A 42 -9.23 -1.76 3.88
N ALA A 43 -8.03 -1.20 4.08
CA ALA A 43 -7.54 -0.81 5.41
C ALA A 43 -8.49 0.17 6.10
N ARG A 44 -8.98 1.19 5.39
CA ARG A 44 -10.00 2.13 5.87
C ARG A 44 -11.28 1.41 6.33
N ALA A 45 -11.77 0.45 5.54
CA ALA A 45 -12.97 -0.31 5.91
C ALA A 45 -12.77 -1.15 7.17
N LEU A 46 -11.57 -1.74 7.34
CA LEU A 46 -11.19 -2.48 8.54
C LEU A 46 -11.06 -1.58 9.78
N GLU A 47 -10.50 -0.37 9.63
CA GLU A 47 -10.38 0.62 10.71
C GLU A 47 -11.75 1.11 11.20
N ARG A 48 -12.76 1.13 10.32
CA ARG A 48 -14.14 1.54 10.65
C ARG A 48 -14.96 0.46 11.36
N LEU A 49 -14.49 -0.78 11.42
CA LEU A 49 -15.15 -1.81 12.22
C LEU A 49 -15.10 -1.46 13.70
N PRO A 50 -16.19 -1.68 14.47
CA PRO A 50 -16.21 -1.44 15.92
C PRO A 50 -14.95 -2.01 16.58
N GLY A 51 -14.19 -1.12 17.20
CA GLY A 51 -12.90 -1.43 17.81
C GLY A 51 -12.89 -1.09 19.29
N ARG A 52 -11.73 -1.29 19.91
CA ARG A 52 -11.48 -0.92 21.30
C ARG A 52 -10.41 0.17 21.34
N PRO A 53 -10.44 1.08 22.32
CA PRO A 53 -9.33 2.01 22.54
C PRO A 53 -8.00 1.25 22.66
N GLY A 54 -6.97 1.71 21.97
CA GLY A 54 -5.64 1.11 21.98
C GLY A 54 -5.48 -0.17 21.13
N ALA A 55 -6.51 -0.62 20.40
CA ALA A 55 -6.35 -1.68 19.42
C ALA A 55 -5.72 -1.13 18.13
N GLN A 56 -4.74 -1.84 17.57
CA GLN A 56 -4.04 -1.45 16.35
C GLN A 56 -3.91 -2.63 15.39
N LEU A 57 -3.86 -2.37 14.08
CA LEU A 57 -3.54 -3.41 13.10
C LEU A 57 -2.08 -3.82 13.27
N ALA A 58 -1.83 -5.11 13.48
CA ALA A 58 -0.49 -5.70 13.57
C ALA A 58 -0.12 -6.48 12.29
N ARG A 59 -1.12 -6.89 11.50
CA ARG A 59 -0.91 -7.49 10.17
C ARG A 59 -2.04 -7.08 9.25
N LEU A 60 -1.73 -6.84 7.99
CA LEU A 60 -2.68 -6.72 6.88
C LEU A 60 -2.16 -7.57 5.72
N THR A 61 -2.98 -8.48 5.21
CA THR A 61 -2.72 -9.15 3.92
C THR A 61 -3.84 -8.80 2.95
N VAL A 62 -3.49 -8.42 1.73
CA VAL A 62 -4.39 -8.13 0.62
C VAL A 62 -4.07 -9.09 -0.52
N GLU A 63 -5.01 -9.99 -0.82
CA GLU A 63 -4.97 -10.94 -1.93
C GLU A 63 -5.55 -10.27 -3.19
N VAL A 64 -4.82 -10.33 -4.29
CA VAL A 64 -5.25 -9.80 -5.60
C VAL A 64 -5.86 -10.92 -6.43
N LEU A 65 -7.19 -10.96 -6.52
CA LEU A 65 -7.92 -12.02 -7.23
C LEU A 65 -7.98 -11.82 -8.75
N GLY A 66 -7.64 -10.62 -9.20
CA GLY A 66 -7.58 -10.22 -10.60
C GLY A 66 -7.34 -8.72 -10.75
N PRO A 67 -7.27 -8.20 -11.99
CA PRO A 67 -7.17 -6.77 -12.24
C PRO A 67 -8.29 -6.00 -11.54
N VAL A 68 -7.93 -4.93 -10.83
CA VAL A 68 -8.89 -4.05 -10.17
C VAL A 68 -9.29 -2.96 -11.17
N PRO A 69 -10.50 -2.97 -11.74
CA PRO A 69 -10.88 -2.04 -12.79
C PRO A 69 -11.01 -0.61 -12.25
N ALA A 70 -10.76 0.39 -13.09
CA ALA A 70 -11.20 1.75 -12.82
C ALA A 70 -12.75 1.85 -12.78
N GLY A 71 -13.29 2.91 -12.16
CA GLY A 71 -14.74 3.12 -12.03
C GLY A 71 -15.34 2.64 -10.71
N GLU A 72 -16.59 2.16 -10.73
CA GLU A 72 -17.34 1.82 -9.50
C GLU A 72 -16.81 0.54 -8.83
N VAL A 73 -16.51 0.66 -7.53
CA VAL A 73 -16.16 -0.44 -6.64
C VAL A 73 -17.00 -0.39 -5.37
N ARG A 74 -17.24 -1.55 -4.76
CA ARG A 74 -17.89 -1.67 -3.46
C ARG A 74 -16.98 -2.38 -2.47
N VAL A 75 -16.84 -1.82 -1.29
CA VAL A 75 -16.04 -2.37 -0.20
C VAL A 75 -16.93 -2.79 0.97
N SER A 76 -16.65 -3.96 1.54
CA SER A 76 -17.29 -4.44 2.77
C SER A 76 -16.24 -4.94 3.75
N ALA A 77 -16.55 -4.91 5.05
CA ALA A 77 -15.68 -5.43 6.09
C ALA A 77 -16.49 -6.10 7.20
N SER A 78 -15.88 -7.06 7.90
CA SER A 78 -16.48 -7.78 9.02
C SER A 78 -15.43 -8.28 10.01
N VAL A 79 -15.88 -8.62 11.21
CA VAL A 79 -15.06 -9.32 12.21
C VAL A 79 -15.23 -10.81 12.00
N GLU A 80 -14.20 -11.51 11.51
CA GLU A 80 -14.21 -12.97 11.36
C GLU A 80 -14.03 -13.69 12.71
N ARG A 81 -13.17 -13.14 13.58
CA ARG A 81 -12.91 -13.68 14.91
C ARG A 81 -12.89 -12.57 15.95
N PRO A 82 -13.92 -12.45 16.81
CA PRO A 82 -13.90 -11.50 17.90
C PRO A 82 -12.92 -11.96 18.99
N GLY A 83 -12.43 -11.02 19.81
CA GLY A 83 -11.54 -11.34 20.90
C GLY A 83 -11.12 -10.11 21.70
N ARG A 84 -10.71 -10.32 22.96
CA ARG A 84 -10.36 -9.19 23.85
C ARG A 84 -9.04 -8.53 23.49
N ALA A 85 -8.04 -9.34 23.16
CA ALA A 85 -6.68 -8.90 22.85
C ALA A 85 -6.29 -9.13 21.39
N ILE A 86 -6.98 -10.04 20.69
CA ILE A 86 -6.63 -10.51 19.35
C ILE A 86 -7.94 -10.69 18.58
N GLU A 87 -8.08 -9.96 17.48
CA GLU A 87 -9.24 -10.02 16.57
C GLU A 87 -8.77 -10.29 15.14
N LEU A 88 -9.50 -11.17 14.42
CA LEU A 88 -9.34 -11.33 12.99
C LEU A 88 -10.43 -10.55 12.28
N LEU A 89 -10.02 -9.67 11.39
CA LEU A 89 -10.90 -8.86 10.56
C LEU A 89 -10.76 -9.30 9.10
N ALA A 90 -11.83 -9.17 8.33
CA ALA A 90 -11.80 -9.36 6.89
C ALA A 90 -12.45 -8.20 6.16
N ALA A 91 -11.96 -7.90 4.96
CA ALA A 91 -12.58 -6.98 4.04
C ALA A 91 -12.55 -7.53 2.61
N GLU A 92 -13.51 -7.13 1.80
CA GLU A 92 -13.60 -7.54 0.39
C GLU A 92 -13.93 -6.31 -0.46
N MET A 93 -13.24 -6.20 -1.59
CA MET A 93 -13.58 -5.26 -2.66
C MET A 93 -14.20 -6.03 -3.81
N THR A 94 -15.33 -5.52 -4.29
CA THR A 94 -16.04 -6.04 -5.46
C THR A 94 -16.15 -4.99 -6.55
N ALA A 95 -16.06 -5.41 -7.80
CA ALA A 95 -16.28 -4.60 -8.98
C ALA A 95 -17.09 -5.42 -10.00
N GLY A 96 -18.13 -4.82 -10.60
CA GLY A 96 -19.02 -5.53 -11.52
C GLY A 96 -19.66 -6.80 -10.90
N GLY A 97 -19.93 -6.79 -9.60
CA GLY A 97 -20.50 -7.93 -8.86
C GLY A 97 -19.52 -9.07 -8.55
N ARG A 98 -18.23 -8.92 -8.83
CA ARG A 98 -17.19 -9.94 -8.56
C ARG A 98 -16.18 -9.44 -7.56
N ALA A 99 -15.72 -10.31 -6.66
CA ALA A 99 -14.59 -10.01 -5.79
C ALA A 99 -13.31 -9.83 -6.61
N VAL A 100 -12.62 -8.71 -6.40
CA VAL A 100 -11.35 -8.38 -7.05
C VAL A 100 -10.20 -8.36 -6.05
N LEU A 101 -10.46 -7.99 -4.79
CA LEU A 101 -9.50 -8.07 -3.70
C LEU A 101 -10.15 -8.66 -2.45
N ARG A 102 -9.35 -9.35 -1.65
CA ARG A 102 -9.71 -9.77 -0.29
C ARG A 102 -8.62 -9.37 0.68
N ALA A 103 -9.00 -8.87 1.84
CA ALA A 103 -8.05 -8.55 2.90
C ALA A 103 -8.37 -9.30 4.18
N ARG A 104 -7.32 -9.68 4.89
CA ARG A 104 -7.39 -10.15 6.28
C ARG A 104 -6.42 -9.36 7.15
N ALA A 105 -6.86 -8.99 8.34
CA ALA A 105 -6.03 -8.24 9.26
C ALA A 105 -6.13 -8.78 10.69
N TRP A 106 -4.98 -8.85 11.36
CA TRP A 106 -4.93 -9.07 12.80
C TRP A 106 -4.94 -7.72 13.50
N ARG A 107 -5.95 -7.47 14.31
CA ARG A 107 -6.03 -6.31 15.19
C ARG A 107 -5.73 -6.75 16.61
N LEU A 108 -4.69 -6.16 17.21
CA LEU A 108 -4.17 -6.53 18.52
C LEU A 108 -4.30 -5.37 19.51
N THR A 109 -4.55 -5.66 20.78
CA THR A 109 -4.44 -4.67 21.85
C THR A 109 -2.97 -4.32 22.09
N SER A 110 -2.65 -3.03 22.15
CA SER A 110 -1.31 -2.56 22.52
C SER A 110 -1.13 -2.47 24.04
N GLY A 111 0.12 -2.42 24.48
CA GLY A 111 0.52 -2.20 25.86
C GLY A 111 1.95 -1.67 25.92
N ASP A 112 2.33 -1.07 27.04
CA ASP A 112 3.70 -0.56 27.22
C ASP A 112 4.68 -1.72 27.39
N THR A 113 5.62 -1.80 26.45
CA THR A 113 6.71 -2.77 26.42
C THR A 113 8.07 -2.10 26.23
N ALA A 114 8.17 -0.79 26.51
CA ALA A 114 9.38 0.00 26.28
C ALA A 114 10.63 -0.59 26.95
N ALA A 115 10.47 -1.18 28.15
CA ALA A 115 11.56 -1.83 28.89
C ALA A 115 12.18 -3.04 28.18
N VAL A 116 11.50 -3.61 27.17
CA VAL A 116 11.96 -4.78 26.40
C VAL A 116 11.95 -4.52 24.89
N ALA A 117 11.95 -3.25 24.46
CA ALA A 117 12.00 -2.88 23.05
C ALA A 117 13.37 -3.24 22.43
N LEU A 118 13.36 -3.96 21.31
CA LEU A 118 14.57 -4.46 20.64
C LEU A 118 14.31 -4.77 19.15
N GLY A 119 15.38 -4.83 18.34
CA GLY A 119 15.35 -5.38 16.98
C GLY A 119 14.84 -4.44 15.87
N THR A 120 14.81 -3.12 16.09
CA THR A 120 14.46 -2.16 15.05
C THR A 120 15.60 -1.98 14.04
N ALA A 121 15.26 -1.81 12.75
CA ALA A 121 16.24 -1.44 11.74
C ALA A 121 16.75 0.00 11.95
N GLU A 122 17.93 0.29 11.39
CA GLU A 122 18.48 1.65 11.36
C GLU A 122 17.49 2.64 10.73
N PRO A 123 17.30 3.82 11.34
CA PRO A 123 16.45 4.86 10.77
C PRO A 123 16.89 5.24 9.36
N LEU A 124 15.92 5.62 8.52
CA LEU A 124 16.22 6.23 7.22
C LEU A 124 16.62 7.68 7.43
N ALA A 125 17.49 8.20 6.55
CA ALA A 125 17.68 9.63 6.40
C ALA A 125 16.33 10.34 6.15
N PRO A 126 16.13 11.58 6.62
CA PRO A 126 14.83 12.24 6.51
C PRO A 126 14.43 12.52 5.05
N PRO A 127 13.12 12.68 4.74
CA PRO A 127 12.67 12.98 3.39
C PRO A 127 13.30 14.23 2.76
N SER A 128 13.73 15.21 3.57
CA SER A 128 14.41 16.43 3.09
C SER A 128 15.76 16.17 2.42
N GLN A 129 16.38 15.01 2.66
CA GLN A 129 17.64 14.61 2.03
C GLN A 129 17.44 13.74 0.78
N GLY A 130 16.20 13.32 0.49
CA GLY A 130 15.89 12.55 -0.71
C GLY A 130 15.78 13.45 -1.95
N VAL A 131 16.14 12.89 -3.09
CA VAL A 131 15.99 13.53 -4.40
C VAL A 131 14.54 13.37 -4.84
N LEU A 132 13.91 14.47 -5.24
CA LEU A 132 12.58 14.42 -5.85
C LEU A 132 12.69 13.86 -7.27
N HIS A 133 12.02 12.73 -7.53
CA HIS A 133 11.89 12.21 -8.89
C HIS A 133 10.47 12.47 -9.39
N GLU A 134 10.37 13.05 -10.58
CA GLU A 134 9.11 13.10 -11.32
C GLU A 134 8.83 11.73 -11.97
N ARG A 135 7.58 11.53 -12.41
CA ARG A 135 7.22 10.33 -13.17
C ARG A 135 8.09 10.25 -14.44
N PRO A 136 8.71 9.10 -14.75
CA PRO A 136 9.54 8.96 -15.94
C PRO A 136 8.77 9.20 -17.24
N GLU A 137 9.49 9.65 -18.28
CA GLU A 137 8.91 9.88 -19.60
C GLU A 137 8.34 8.57 -20.19
N GLY A 138 7.17 8.65 -20.84
CA GLY A 138 6.49 7.50 -21.45
C GLY A 138 5.68 6.61 -20.49
N TRP A 139 5.77 6.82 -19.17
CA TRP A 139 4.92 6.11 -18.22
C TRP A 139 3.52 6.69 -18.17
N LEU A 140 2.51 5.87 -17.84
CA LEU A 140 1.12 6.31 -17.74
C LEU A 140 0.95 7.32 -16.58
N PRO A 141 0.17 8.39 -16.79
CA PRO A 141 -0.20 9.29 -15.69
C PRO A 141 -1.16 8.60 -14.71
N GLY A 142 -1.30 9.14 -13.51
CA GLY A 142 -2.23 8.65 -12.49
C GLY A 142 -1.55 8.42 -11.15
N PHE A 143 -1.41 7.15 -10.75
CA PHE A 143 -0.96 6.80 -9.40
C PHE A 143 0.41 7.37 -9.04
N LEU A 144 1.37 7.32 -9.96
CA LEU A 144 2.69 7.88 -9.72
C LEU A 144 2.65 9.40 -9.47
N ASP A 145 1.78 10.12 -10.20
CA ASP A 145 1.62 11.56 -10.05
C ASP A 145 0.88 11.94 -8.75
N ALA A 146 0.03 11.03 -8.25
CA ALA A 146 -0.73 11.18 -7.00
C ALA A 146 0.13 11.03 -5.73
N LEU A 147 1.40 10.63 -5.88
CA LEU A 147 2.38 10.53 -4.81
C LEU A 147 3.56 11.48 -5.06
N GLU A 148 4.14 12.00 -3.98
CA GLU A 148 5.45 12.62 -3.98
C GLU A 148 6.49 11.56 -3.61
N TRP A 149 7.53 11.43 -4.43
CA TRP A 149 8.58 10.43 -4.28
C TRP A 149 9.91 11.10 -3.99
N ARG A 150 10.53 10.77 -2.85
CA ARG A 150 11.86 11.26 -2.49
C ARG A 150 12.81 10.09 -2.28
N TRP A 151 13.73 9.91 -3.21
CA TRP A 151 14.64 8.78 -3.25
C TRP A 151 15.90 9.08 -2.45
N LEU A 152 16.21 8.21 -1.49
CA LEU A 152 17.47 8.25 -0.73
C LEU A 152 18.56 7.43 -1.42
N SER A 153 18.17 6.39 -2.15
CA SER A 153 19.05 5.56 -2.97
C SER A 153 18.23 4.89 -4.08
N GLY A 154 18.87 4.67 -5.24
CA GLY A 154 18.20 4.13 -6.42
C GLY A 154 17.26 5.14 -7.09
N GLY A 155 16.29 4.63 -7.83
CA GLY A 155 15.30 5.41 -8.59
C GLY A 155 14.39 4.49 -9.38
N LEU A 156 13.33 5.04 -9.98
CA LEU A 156 12.43 4.26 -10.85
C LEU A 156 13.14 3.63 -12.07
N ASP A 157 14.24 4.25 -12.52
CA ASP A 157 15.05 3.79 -13.65
C ASP A 157 16.37 3.10 -13.22
N ASP A 158 16.60 2.93 -11.91
CA ASP A 158 17.82 2.31 -11.37
C ASP A 158 17.52 0.90 -10.83
N PRO A 159 17.96 -0.17 -11.50
CA PRO A 159 17.66 -1.52 -11.08
C PRO A 159 18.42 -1.89 -9.81
N GLY A 160 17.69 -2.26 -8.76
CA GLY A 160 18.29 -2.80 -7.54
C GLY A 160 17.49 -2.50 -6.27
N PRO A 161 18.07 -2.82 -5.10
CA PRO A 161 17.53 -2.39 -3.83
C PRO A 161 17.54 -0.86 -3.74
N SER A 162 16.38 -0.29 -3.47
CA SER A 162 16.20 1.16 -3.45
C SER A 162 15.48 1.59 -2.19
N THR A 163 15.65 2.87 -1.85
CA THR A 163 15.01 3.46 -0.68
C THR A 163 14.31 4.75 -1.09
N ALA A 164 13.01 4.84 -0.83
CA ALA A 164 12.22 6.03 -1.12
C ALA A 164 11.30 6.39 0.04
N TRP A 165 11.05 7.69 0.19
CA TRP A 165 9.96 8.25 0.96
C TRP A 165 8.80 8.58 0.02
N LEU A 166 7.59 8.21 0.44
CA LEU A 166 6.36 8.43 -0.29
C LEU A 166 5.41 9.28 0.55
N ARG A 167 4.77 10.27 -0.08
CA ARG A 167 3.68 11.05 0.51
C ARG A 167 2.54 11.18 -0.46
N GLN A 168 1.33 10.84 -0.03
CA GLN A 168 0.12 11.09 -0.82
C GLN A 168 -0.10 12.59 -1.04
N ARG A 169 -0.29 12.99 -2.30
CA ARG A 169 -0.62 14.38 -2.71
C ARG A 169 -2.13 14.61 -2.78
N VAL A 170 -2.91 13.54 -2.79
CA VAL A 170 -4.38 13.54 -2.83
C VAL A 170 -4.93 12.66 -1.71
N PRO A 171 -6.12 12.98 -1.17
CA PRO A 171 -6.74 12.13 -0.16
C PRO A 171 -7.14 10.78 -0.75
N LEU A 172 -7.26 9.78 0.13
CA LEU A 172 -7.75 8.45 -0.25
C LEU A 172 -9.21 8.51 -0.70
N VAL A 173 -10.07 9.11 0.13
CA VAL A 173 -11.49 9.33 -0.15
C VAL A 173 -11.74 10.83 -0.12
N GLU A 174 -12.51 11.33 -1.08
CA GLU A 174 -12.92 12.74 -1.13
C GLU A 174 -13.57 13.16 0.20
N GLY A 175 -13.09 14.27 0.78
CA GLY A 175 -13.59 14.80 2.05
C GLY A 175 -13.03 14.14 3.31
N GLU A 176 -12.07 13.22 3.18
CA GLU A 176 -11.44 12.54 4.33
C GLU A 176 -9.93 12.76 4.38
N ASP A 177 -9.40 12.95 5.59
CA ASP A 177 -7.97 12.88 5.84
C ASP A 177 -7.56 11.41 6.06
N PRO A 178 -6.67 10.84 5.22
CA PRO A 178 -6.29 9.44 5.37
C PRO A 178 -5.44 9.22 6.61
N THR A 179 -5.74 8.14 7.33
CA THR A 179 -4.97 7.72 8.52
C THR A 179 -3.54 7.32 8.12
N PRO A 180 -2.56 7.38 9.05
CA PRO A 180 -1.22 6.86 8.78
C PRO A 180 -1.21 5.40 8.32
N THR A 181 -2.13 4.55 8.81
CA THR A 181 -2.24 3.15 8.36
C THR A 181 -2.65 3.06 6.90
N GLN A 182 -3.63 3.88 6.48
CA GLN A 182 -4.06 3.95 5.08
C GLN A 182 -2.91 4.43 4.18
N ARG A 183 -2.17 5.44 4.62
CA ARG A 183 -0.98 5.95 3.91
C ARG A 183 0.11 4.89 3.80
N LEU A 184 0.37 4.16 4.88
CA LEU A 184 1.33 3.06 4.89
C LEU A 184 0.89 1.91 3.98
N ALA A 185 -0.41 1.59 3.89
CA ALA A 185 -0.90 0.57 2.96
C ALA A 185 -0.65 0.95 1.49
N VAL A 186 -0.81 2.24 1.12
CA VAL A 186 -0.43 2.72 -0.22
C VAL A 186 1.08 2.54 -0.44
N ALA A 187 1.90 3.01 0.49
CA ALA A 187 3.35 2.97 0.34
C ALA A 187 3.93 1.54 0.35
N ALA A 188 3.38 0.65 1.17
CA ALA A 188 3.85 -0.74 1.27
C ALA A 188 3.65 -1.52 -0.04
N ASP A 189 2.57 -1.25 -0.78
CA ASP A 189 2.35 -1.84 -2.11
C ASP A 189 3.37 -1.36 -3.15
N CYS A 190 3.87 -0.13 -2.99
CA CYS A 190 4.91 0.43 -3.86
C CYS A 190 6.27 -0.28 -3.72
N ALA A 191 6.47 -1.19 -2.76
CA ALA A 191 7.76 -1.87 -2.59
C ALA A 191 8.26 -2.55 -3.88
N ASN A 192 7.36 -3.18 -4.64
CA ASN A 192 7.67 -3.77 -5.95
C ASN A 192 8.17 -2.73 -6.97
N GLY A 193 7.55 -1.55 -7.00
CA GLY A 193 7.97 -0.44 -7.86
C GLY A 193 9.26 0.23 -7.37
N VAL A 194 9.45 0.34 -6.05
CA VAL A 194 10.65 0.92 -5.44
C VAL A 194 11.88 0.08 -5.79
N ALA A 195 11.78 -1.24 -5.66
CA ALA A 195 12.88 -2.16 -5.97
C ALA A 195 12.69 -2.85 -7.32
N ALA A 196 12.17 -2.15 -8.32
CA ALA A 196 11.94 -2.70 -9.65
C ALA A 196 13.26 -3.17 -10.28
N PRO A 197 13.46 -4.47 -10.52
CA PRO A 197 14.74 -4.97 -11.03
C PRO A 197 14.83 -5.00 -12.56
N LEU A 198 13.72 -4.74 -13.26
CA LEU A 198 13.55 -4.95 -14.69
C LEU A 198 12.81 -3.77 -15.33
N ASP A 199 13.04 -3.54 -16.62
CA ASP A 199 12.30 -2.54 -17.39
C ASP A 199 10.83 -2.98 -17.59
N VAL A 200 9.89 -2.17 -17.12
CA VAL A 200 8.43 -2.41 -17.22
C VAL A 200 7.91 -2.46 -18.65
N ARG A 201 8.67 -1.95 -19.62
CA ARG A 201 8.33 -1.95 -21.05
C ARG A 201 8.62 -3.30 -21.71
N GLU A 202 9.55 -4.06 -21.16
CA GLU A 202 9.99 -5.37 -21.66
C GLU A 202 9.44 -6.53 -20.82
N TRP A 203 9.24 -6.29 -19.52
CA TRP A 203 8.87 -7.32 -18.55
C TRP A 203 7.59 -6.96 -17.80
N LEU A 204 6.84 -8.00 -17.45
CA LEU A 204 5.75 -7.93 -16.49
C LEU A 204 6.21 -8.59 -15.20
N PHE A 205 6.21 -7.83 -14.09
CA PHE A 205 6.55 -8.31 -12.74
C PHE A 205 5.51 -7.79 -11.73
N VAL A 206 4.37 -8.47 -11.66
CA VAL A 206 3.21 -8.04 -10.86
C VAL A 206 3.07 -8.89 -9.61
N ASN A 207 2.68 -8.25 -8.50
CA ASN A 207 2.45 -8.94 -7.24
C ASN A 207 1.06 -9.61 -7.20
N THR A 208 1.00 -10.80 -6.59
CA THR A 208 -0.26 -11.51 -6.35
C THR A 208 -0.92 -11.11 -5.03
N GLU A 209 -0.13 -10.58 -4.11
CA GLU A 209 -0.57 -10.16 -2.79
C GLU A 209 0.32 -9.04 -2.23
N LEU A 210 -0.15 -8.41 -1.16
CA LEU A 210 0.62 -7.56 -0.27
C LEU A 210 0.40 -8.04 1.16
N THR A 211 1.47 -8.39 1.87
CA THR A 211 1.42 -8.72 3.29
C THR A 211 2.30 -7.77 4.08
N VAL A 212 1.69 -7.07 5.03
CA VAL A 212 2.33 -6.10 5.92
C VAL A 212 2.26 -6.60 7.35
N HIS A 213 3.38 -6.56 8.06
CA HIS A 213 3.47 -6.80 9.51
C HIS A 213 3.96 -5.54 10.21
N LEU A 214 3.23 -5.10 11.23
CA LEU A 214 3.50 -3.89 12.00
C LEU A 214 3.81 -4.27 13.44
N HIS A 215 4.91 -3.74 13.98
CA HIS A 215 5.21 -3.84 15.40
C HIS A 215 4.76 -2.60 16.19
N ARG A 216 4.39 -1.53 15.48
CA ARG A 216 3.73 -0.34 16.03
C ARG A 216 2.85 0.33 14.97
N ALA A 217 1.90 1.15 15.40
CA ALA A 217 1.14 1.98 14.48
C ALA A 217 2.05 2.99 13.74
N PRO A 218 1.84 3.20 12.43
CA PRO A 218 2.51 4.27 11.70
C PRO A 218 2.04 5.65 12.16
N VAL A 219 2.87 6.67 11.93
CA VAL A 219 2.54 8.08 12.23
C VAL A 219 2.89 9.02 11.08
N GLY A 220 2.16 10.13 11.00
CA GLY A 220 2.45 11.20 10.04
C GLY A 220 2.08 10.87 8.59
N GLU A 221 2.62 11.66 7.67
CA GLU A 221 2.25 11.61 6.25
C GLU A 221 3.28 10.91 5.34
N TRP A 222 4.54 10.91 5.77
CA TRP A 222 5.67 10.35 5.04
C TRP A 222 5.87 8.89 5.41
N MET A 223 5.85 8.02 4.41
CA MET A 223 6.07 6.58 4.57
C MET A 223 7.31 6.18 3.79
N GLY A 224 8.31 5.66 4.50
CA GLY A 224 9.59 5.24 3.96
C GLY A 224 9.57 3.76 3.61
N VAL A 225 10.13 3.41 2.47
CA VAL A 225 10.22 2.03 1.99
C VAL A 225 11.65 1.79 1.53
N ARG A 226 12.36 0.89 2.22
CA ARG A 226 13.59 0.28 1.71
C ARG A 226 13.23 -1.11 1.19
N ALA A 227 13.29 -1.30 -0.11
CA ALA A 227 12.85 -2.54 -0.74
C ALA A 227 13.99 -3.23 -1.49
N ALA A 228 13.85 -4.54 -1.65
CA ALA A 228 14.69 -5.37 -2.49
C ALA A 228 13.83 -6.43 -3.18
N THR A 229 14.16 -6.73 -4.44
CA THR A 229 13.49 -7.76 -5.24
C THR A 229 14.46 -8.86 -5.60
N VAL A 230 14.00 -10.11 -5.52
CA VAL A 230 14.70 -11.30 -6.00
C VAL A 230 13.86 -11.93 -7.09
N VAL A 231 14.44 -12.16 -8.27
CA VAL A 231 13.82 -12.90 -9.37
C VAL A 231 14.48 -14.27 -9.48
N GLY A 232 13.68 -15.32 -9.37
CA GLY A 232 14.11 -16.71 -9.49
C GLY A 232 14.14 -17.20 -10.94
N PRO A 233 14.69 -18.41 -11.20
CA PRO A 233 14.92 -18.92 -12.54
C PRO A 233 13.66 -19.42 -13.27
N THR A 234 12.49 -19.40 -12.63
CA THR A 234 11.24 -20.00 -13.14
C THR A 234 10.10 -19.00 -13.30
N GLY A 235 10.40 -17.71 -13.46
CA GLY A 235 9.38 -16.66 -13.59
C GLY A 235 8.63 -16.36 -12.29
N LEU A 236 9.22 -16.71 -11.15
CA LEU A 236 8.74 -16.33 -9.81
C LEU A 236 9.70 -15.33 -9.20
N GLY A 237 9.17 -14.37 -8.46
CA GLY A 237 9.99 -13.42 -7.71
C GLY A 237 9.41 -13.11 -6.33
N THR A 238 10.20 -12.45 -5.51
CA THR A 238 9.79 -11.99 -4.18
C THR A 238 10.28 -10.58 -3.96
N VAL A 239 9.44 -9.76 -3.34
CA VAL A 239 9.81 -8.43 -2.84
C VAL A 239 9.77 -8.46 -1.31
N SER A 240 10.78 -7.86 -0.70
CA SER A 240 10.79 -7.57 0.74
C SER A 240 10.99 -6.08 0.96
N GLY A 241 10.16 -5.47 1.81
CA GLY A 241 10.25 -4.06 2.17
C GLY A 241 10.41 -3.88 3.68
N GLN A 242 11.34 -3.01 4.09
CA GLN A 242 11.37 -2.40 5.43
C GLN A 242 10.57 -1.10 5.37
N LEU A 243 9.58 -0.97 6.24
CA LEU A 243 8.65 0.16 6.29
C LEU A 243 9.01 1.10 7.43
N HIS A 244 9.04 2.39 7.14
CA HIS A 244 9.43 3.43 8.08
C HIS A 244 8.41 4.56 8.07
N ASP A 245 8.35 5.29 9.17
CA ASP A 245 7.79 6.64 9.23
C ASP A 245 8.80 7.58 9.90
N ALA A 246 8.41 8.82 10.19
CA ALA A 246 9.29 9.82 10.80
C ALA A 246 9.87 9.41 12.17
N GLN A 247 9.28 8.44 12.88
CA GLN A 247 9.77 7.89 14.14
C GLN A 247 10.66 6.65 13.95
N GLY A 248 10.97 6.26 12.70
CA GLY A 248 11.86 5.16 12.37
C GLY A 248 11.13 3.94 11.84
N HIS A 249 11.71 2.75 12.04
CA HIS A 249 11.16 1.49 11.56
C HIS A 249 9.77 1.22 12.17
N THR A 250 8.82 0.78 11.35
CA THR A 250 7.41 0.56 11.73
C THR A 250 6.97 -0.89 11.47
N GLY A 251 7.56 -1.53 10.47
CA GLY A 251 7.18 -2.88 10.07
C GLY A 251 7.85 -3.36 8.79
N HIS A 252 7.34 -4.45 8.23
CA HIS A 252 7.83 -5.04 7.00
C HIS A 252 6.69 -5.33 6.03
N SER A 253 6.97 -5.31 4.74
CA SER A 253 6.11 -5.84 3.69
C SER A 253 6.78 -6.98 2.93
N THR A 254 5.97 -7.91 2.42
CA THR A 254 6.38 -8.95 1.49
C THR A 254 5.36 -9.09 0.37
N GLN A 255 5.84 -9.42 -0.82
CA GLN A 255 5.01 -9.68 -1.99
C GLN A 255 5.59 -10.86 -2.79
N ALA A 256 4.74 -11.77 -3.27
CA ALA A 256 5.10 -12.74 -4.30
C ALA A 256 4.84 -12.15 -5.70
N LEU A 257 5.75 -12.39 -6.64
CA LEU A 257 5.67 -11.89 -8.01
C LEU A 257 5.56 -13.03 -9.03
N ILE A 258 4.76 -12.80 -10.07
CA ILE A 258 4.91 -13.47 -11.36
C ILE A 258 5.77 -12.59 -12.26
N VAL A 259 6.80 -13.17 -12.88
CA VAL A 259 7.76 -12.48 -13.75
C VAL A 259 7.78 -13.15 -15.13
N ARG A 260 7.53 -12.38 -16.18
CA ARG A 260 7.58 -12.88 -17.58
C ARG A 260 7.83 -11.75 -18.58
N PRO A 261 8.36 -12.05 -19.78
CA PRO A 261 8.38 -11.09 -20.89
C PRO A 261 6.97 -10.59 -21.23
N ARG A 262 6.87 -9.35 -21.72
CA ARG A 262 5.62 -8.77 -22.22
C ARG A 262 5.18 -9.35 -23.57
#